data_AF-A0AAV5LW93-F1
#
_entry.id   AF-A0AAV5LW93-F1
#
_cell.length_a   1.000
_cell.length_b   1.000
_cell.length_c   1.000
_cell.angle_alpha   90.00
_cell.angle_beta   90.00
_cell.angle_gamma   90.00
#
_symmetry.space_group_name_H-M   'P 1'
#
loop_
_entity.id
_entity.type
_entity.pdbx_description
1 polymer ?
#
loop_
_entity_poly.entity_id
_entity_poly.type
_entity_poly.pdbx_seq_one_letter_code
_entity_poly.pdbx_strand_id
1 'polypeptide(L)'
;MADDQGTADKPPEANLSNTLKKQETHDEMLSSHRKEISDLQKKEIEMKKAAAKGSKAEQKAKKKQLGFLLPTSLTIQSPARSAKRRAKRAQQEAAREQRIQEEQNNIVSERMIEDEKLVKKLEPFGLTINEIKPDGHCLYRAVEDQLTLLSGGSSLYTHQQELREMVAGYMRKHMSDFLPFFLSENMKHENADNSPAERFENYCKEVESTAAWGGQLELGA
;
A
#
# COMPACT_ATOMS: atom_id res chain seq x y z
N MET A 1 38.97 45.33 -52.00
CA MET A 1 39.27 43.94 -51.61
C MET A 1 38.88 43.82 -50.14
N ALA A 2 37.85 43.12 -49.71
CA ALA A 2 36.67 42.54 -50.32
C ALA A 2 35.73 42.32 -49.13
N ASP A 3 34.45 42.66 -49.29
CA ASP A 3 33.38 42.22 -48.40
C ASP A 3 33.32 40.69 -48.38
N ASP A 4 33.15 40.07 -47.21
CA ASP A 4 32.50 38.77 -47.14
C ASP A 4 31.76 38.57 -45.81
N GLN A 5 30.51 38.14 -45.96
CA GLN A 5 29.46 38.08 -44.95
C GLN A 5 29.51 36.71 -44.27
N GLY A 6 29.94 36.65 -43.02
CA GLY A 6 29.78 35.47 -42.17
C GLY A 6 28.43 35.51 -41.45
N THR A 7 27.40 34.93 -42.05
CA THR A 7 26.09 34.69 -41.45
C THR A 7 26.20 33.76 -40.23
N ALA A 8 25.98 34.30 -39.03
CA ALA A 8 25.79 33.51 -37.82
C ALA A 8 24.40 32.84 -37.87
N ASP A 9 24.40 31.55 -38.18
CA ASP A 9 23.25 30.66 -38.17
C ASP A 9 22.65 30.61 -36.76
N LYS A 10 21.47 31.21 -36.59
CA LYS A 10 20.67 31.13 -35.37
C LYS A 10 19.98 29.76 -35.36
N PRO A 11 20.20 28.89 -34.36
CA PRO A 11 19.47 27.62 -34.30
C PRO A 11 17.97 27.90 -34.11
N PRO A 12 17.09 27.12 -34.76
CA PRO A 12 15.66 27.37 -34.77
C PRO A 12 15.08 27.15 -33.37
N GLU A 13 14.31 28.12 -32.90
CA GLU A 13 13.53 28.00 -31.67
C GLU A 13 12.56 26.83 -31.80
N ALA A 14 12.86 25.75 -31.07
CA ALA A 14 11.94 24.64 -30.90
C ALA A 14 10.75 25.13 -30.07
N ASN A 15 9.64 25.33 -30.75
CA ASN A 15 8.30 25.52 -30.19
C ASN A 15 7.92 24.26 -29.39
N LEU A 16 8.31 24.21 -28.12
CA LEU A 16 7.74 23.30 -27.14
C LEU A 16 6.32 23.79 -26.85
N SER A 17 5.39 23.35 -27.70
CA SER A 17 3.96 23.36 -27.42
C SER A 17 3.72 22.58 -26.13
N ASN A 18 3.81 23.33 -25.03
CA ASN A 18 3.55 22.90 -23.68
C ASN A 18 2.12 22.35 -23.66
N THR A 19 2.00 21.03 -23.74
CA THR A 19 0.72 20.35 -23.57
C THR A 19 0.43 20.38 -22.07
N LEU A 20 0.02 21.56 -21.60
CA LEU A 20 -0.54 21.78 -20.27
C LEU A 20 -1.76 20.87 -20.16
N LYS A 21 -1.57 19.66 -19.64
CA LYS A 21 -2.66 18.89 -19.05
C LYS A 21 -3.21 19.78 -17.96
N LYS A 22 -4.40 20.35 -18.21
CA LYS A 22 -5.13 21.16 -17.26
C LYS A 22 -5.26 20.34 -15.98
N GLN A 23 -4.49 20.71 -14.96
CA GLN A 23 -4.49 20.03 -13.67
C GLN A 23 -5.85 20.34 -13.03
N GLU A 24 -6.69 19.32 -12.89
CA GLU A 24 -8.02 19.47 -12.29
C GLU A 24 -7.85 20.04 -10.89
N THR A 25 -8.59 21.11 -10.63
CA THR A 25 -8.61 21.74 -9.31
C THR A 25 -9.25 20.77 -8.31
N HIS A 26 -8.86 20.84 -7.05
CA HIS A 26 -9.41 20.01 -5.98
C HIS A 26 -10.96 20.06 -5.95
N ASP A 27 -11.56 21.21 -6.26
CA ASP A 27 -13.01 21.38 -6.33
C ASP A 27 -13.65 20.68 -7.54
N GLU A 28 -12.98 20.64 -8.68
CA GLU A 28 -13.42 19.86 -9.86
C GLU A 28 -13.39 18.36 -9.56
N MET A 29 -12.35 17.88 -8.86
CA MET A 29 -12.23 16.48 -8.42
C MET A 29 -13.35 16.09 -7.43
N LEU A 30 -13.60 16.92 -6.40
CA LEU A 30 -14.69 16.69 -5.45
C LEU A 30 -16.07 16.73 -6.11
N SER A 31 -16.25 17.61 -7.10
CA SER A 31 -17.48 17.69 -7.89
C SER A 31 -17.71 16.44 -8.74
N SER A 32 -16.65 15.93 -9.37
CA SER A 32 -16.68 14.69 -10.14
C SER A 32 -17.04 13.50 -9.25
N HIS A 33 -16.37 13.37 -8.10
CA HIS A 33 -16.61 12.29 -7.15
C HIS A 33 -18.05 12.31 -6.59
N ARG A 34 -18.60 13.50 -6.27
CA ARG A 34 -20.00 13.62 -5.84
C ARG A 34 -20.99 13.17 -6.92
N LYS A 35 -20.72 13.46 -8.19
CA LYS A 35 -21.58 13.04 -9.31
C LYS A 35 -21.51 11.52 -9.49
N GLU A 36 -20.32 10.95 -9.46
CA GLU A 36 -20.11 9.51 -9.58
C GLU A 36 -20.84 8.73 -8.48
N ILE A 37 -20.74 9.18 -7.23
CA ILE A 37 -21.48 8.57 -6.11
C ILE A 37 -23.00 8.62 -6.36
N SER A 38 -23.53 9.76 -6.81
CA SER A 38 -24.97 9.90 -7.09
C SER A 38 -25.43 8.94 -8.19
N ASP A 39 -24.64 8.78 -9.25
CA ASP A 39 -24.99 7.92 -10.37
C ASP A 39 -24.90 6.44 -10.02
N LEU A 40 -23.93 6.05 -9.19
CA LEU A 40 -23.85 4.69 -8.64
C LEU A 40 -25.07 4.36 -7.76
N GLN A 41 -25.50 5.29 -6.91
CA GLN A 41 -26.71 5.12 -6.08
C GLN A 41 -27.98 4.99 -6.94
N LYS A 42 -28.13 5.80 -8.00
CA LYS A 42 -29.25 5.67 -8.95
C LYS A 42 -29.24 4.31 -9.64
N LYS A 43 -28.07 3.85 -10.10
CA LYS A 43 -27.89 2.56 -10.76
C LYS A 43 -28.24 1.39 -9.83
N GLU A 44 -27.86 1.49 -8.55
CA GLU A 44 -28.23 0.51 -7.53
C GLU A 44 -29.75 0.44 -7.32
N ILE A 45 -30.43 1.59 -7.23
CA ILE A 45 -31.89 1.67 -7.11
C ILE A 45 -32.58 1.06 -8.33
N GLU A 46 -32.11 1.37 -9.55
CA GLU A 46 -32.63 0.79 -10.79
C GLU A 46 -32.44 -0.73 -10.85
N MET A 47 -31.27 -1.25 -10.46
CA MET A 47 -31.04 -2.69 -10.37
C MET A 47 -31.98 -3.37 -9.35
N LYS A 48 -32.20 -2.75 -8.18
CA LYS A 48 -33.16 -3.24 -7.18
C LYS A 48 -34.59 -3.23 -7.72
N LYS A 49 -34.99 -2.20 -8.46
CA LYS A 49 -36.32 -2.13 -9.12
C LYS A 49 -36.48 -3.16 -10.23
N ALA A 50 -35.45 -3.39 -11.05
CA ALA A 50 -35.46 -4.39 -12.12
C ALA A 50 -35.62 -5.82 -11.57
N ALA A 51 -34.90 -6.14 -10.49
CA ALA A 51 -35.05 -7.40 -9.78
C ALA A 51 -36.47 -7.62 -9.24
N ALA A 52 -37.13 -6.56 -8.76
CA ALA A 52 -38.53 -6.63 -8.30
C ALA A 52 -39.54 -6.80 -9.45
N LYS A 53 -39.28 -6.23 -10.63
CA LYS A 53 -40.14 -6.38 -11.82
C LYS A 53 -40.07 -7.78 -12.43
N GLY A 54 -38.89 -8.42 -12.43
CA GLY A 54 -38.74 -9.82 -12.86
C GLY A 54 -39.66 -10.79 -12.11
N SER A 55 -39.88 -10.55 -10.81
CA SER A 55 -40.78 -11.36 -9.98
C SER A 55 -42.28 -11.22 -10.31
N LYS A 56 -42.72 -10.13 -10.97
CA LYS A 56 -44.13 -9.92 -11.34
C LYS A 56 -44.44 -10.46 -12.74
N ALA A 57 -43.49 -10.39 -13.68
CA ALA A 57 -43.65 -10.93 -15.03
C ALA A 57 -43.77 -12.48 -15.01
N GLU A 58 -43.00 -13.17 -14.16
CA GLU A 58 -43.07 -14.63 -13.99
C GLU A 58 -44.36 -15.13 -13.34
N GLN A 59 -45.02 -14.31 -12.50
CA GLN A 59 -46.31 -14.66 -11.90
C GLN A 59 -47.48 -14.55 -12.90
N LYS A 60 -47.42 -13.62 -13.86
CA LYS A 60 -48.49 -13.43 -14.85
C LYS A 60 -48.45 -14.49 -15.96
N ALA A 61 -47.26 -14.99 -16.32
CA ALA A 61 -47.11 -16.08 -17.30
C ALA A 61 -47.66 -17.42 -16.80
N LYS A 62 -47.56 -17.73 -15.49
CA LYS A 62 -48.07 -18.99 -14.93
C LYS A 62 -49.60 -19.05 -14.74
N LYS A 63 -50.32 -17.92 -14.82
CA LYS A 63 -51.80 -17.91 -14.66
C LYS A 63 -52.56 -18.23 -15.96
N LYS A 64 -51.93 -18.20 -17.13
CA LYS A 64 -52.61 -18.38 -18.42
C LYS A 64 -52.66 -19.84 -18.92
N GLN A 65 -52.07 -20.79 -18.19
CA GLN A 65 -51.93 -22.18 -18.66
C GLN A 65 -52.72 -23.23 -17.85
N LEU A 66 -53.52 -22.83 -16.87
CA LEU A 66 -54.34 -23.78 -16.10
C LEU A 66 -55.73 -23.20 -15.85
N GLY A 67 -56.57 -23.27 -16.87
CA GLY A 67 -57.99 -22.99 -16.78
C GLY A 67 -58.79 -24.21 -17.22
N PHE A 68 -59.23 -25.04 -16.26
CA PHE A 68 -60.52 -25.73 -16.28
C PHE A 68 -60.81 -26.38 -14.90
N LEU A 69 -62.00 -26.07 -14.37
CA LEU A 69 -62.76 -26.74 -13.28
C LEU A 69 -62.40 -26.48 -11.80
N LEU A 70 -63.00 -25.39 -11.28
CA LEU A 70 -63.76 -25.24 -10.02
C LEU A 70 -63.05 -25.33 -8.63
N PRO A 71 -63.63 -24.67 -7.60
CA PRO A 71 -62.89 -23.86 -6.64
C PRO A 71 -62.74 -24.56 -5.28
N THR A 72 -61.75 -24.15 -4.48
CA THR A 72 -61.89 -23.76 -3.05
C THR A 72 -60.49 -23.54 -2.46
N SER A 73 -60.33 -22.35 -1.85
CA SER A 73 -59.47 -21.92 -0.74
C SER A 73 -58.15 -22.64 -0.40
N LEU A 74 -57.16 -21.80 -0.02
CA LEU A 74 -55.91 -22.05 0.73
C LEU A 74 -54.60 -22.11 -0.08
N THR A 75 -54.08 -20.92 -0.38
CA THR A 75 -52.69 -20.70 -0.80
C THR A 75 -51.72 -20.97 0.37
N ILE A 76 -51.36 -22.23 0.57
CA ILE A 76 -50.19 -22.61 1.35
C ILE A 76 -48.96 -22.28 0.49
N GLN A 77 -48.29 -21.15 0.80
CA GLN A 77 -46.98 -20.86 0.22
C GLN A 77 -45.97 -21.86 0.81
N SER A 78 -45.66 -22.91 0.04
CA SER A 78 -44.86 -24.02 0.55
C SER A 78 -43.41 -23.60 0.91
N PRO A 79 -42.88 -24.05 2.07
CA PRO A 79 -41.50 -23.78 2.51
C PRO A 79 -40.42 -24.28 1.52
N ALA A 80 -40.79 -25.16 0.59
CA ALA A 80 -39.91 -25.71 -0.44
C ALA A 80 -39.36 -24.65 -1.42
N ARG A 81 -40.11 -23.59 -1.74
CA ARG A 81 -39.64 -22.55 -2.68
C ARG A 81 -38.64 -21.59 -2.05
N SER A 82 -38.82 -21.24 -0.78
CA SER A 82 -37.89 -20.37 -0.05
C SER A 82 -36.58 -21.11 0.29
N ALA A 83 -36.66 -22.38 0.67
CA ALA A 83 -35.50 -23.26 0.86
C ALA A 83 -34.68 -23.40 -0.43
N LYS A 84 -35.34 -23.65 -1.58
CA LYS A 84 -34.68 -23.73 -2.89
C LYS A 84 -34.00 -22.42 -3.30
N ARG A 85 -34.58 -21.26 -2.95
CA ARG A 85 -33.98 -19.94 -3.20
C ARG A 85 -32.76 -19.68 -2.32
N ARG A 86 -32.78 -20.09 -1.04
CA ARG A 86 -31.61 -20.00 -0.15
C ARG A 86 -30.49 -20.93 -0.59
N ALA A 87 -30.81 -22.20 -0.92
CA ALA A 87 -29.83 -23.15 -1.42
C ALA A 87 -29.15 -22.67 -2.71
N LYS A 88 -29.91 -22.10 -3.66
CA LYS A 88 -29.34 -21.51 -4.88
C LYS A 88 -28.42 -20.31 -4.60
N ARG A 89 -28.76 -19.45 -3.63
CA ARG A 89 -27.89 -18.34 -3.22
C ARG A 89 -26.61 -18.84 -2.54
N ALA A 90 -26.72 -19.80 -1.62
CA ALA A 90 -25.57 -20.41 -0.96
C ALA A 90 -24.62 -21.09 -1.96
N GLN A 91 -25.15 -21.79 -2.97
CA GLN A 91 -24.33 -22.36 -4.05
C GLN A 91 -23.64 -21.28 -4.91
N GLN A 92 -24.34 -20.18 -5.22
CA GLN A 92 -23.76 -19.07 -5.99
C GLN A 92 -22.68 -18.31 -5.21
N GLU A 93 -22.86 -18.15 -3.90
CA GLU A 93 -21.90 -17.52 -3.00
C GLU A 93 -20.67 -18.42 -2.81
N ALA A 94 -20.86 -19.71 -2.55
CA ALA A 94 -19.76 -20.68 -2.50
C ALA A 94 -18.98 -20.75 -3.83
N ALA A 95 -19.67 -20.76 -4.98
CA ALA A 95 -19.01 -20.73 -6.29
C ALA A 95 -18.35 -19.37 -6.62
N ARG A 96 -18.72 -18.29 -5.92
CA ARG A 96 -18.05 -16.99 -6.03
C ARG A 96 -16.81 -16.97 -5.14
N GLU A 97 -16.93 -17.42 -3.91
CA GLU A 97 -15.81 -17.56 -2.97
C GLU A 97 -14.74 -18.53 -3.50
N GLN A 98 -15.14 -19.65 -4.10
CA GLN A 98 -14.20 -20.57 -4.76
C GLN A 98 -13.44 -19.89 -5.90
N ARG A 99 -14.12 -19.13 -6.77
CA ARG A 99 -13.44 -18.36 -7.84
C ARG A 99 -12.48 -17.31 -7.29
N ILE A 100 -12.90 -16.57 -6.26
CA ILE A 100 -12.04 -15.58 -5.59
C ILE A 100 -10.84 -16.26 -4.93
N GLN A 101 -11.00 -17.44 -4.35
CA GLN A 101 -9.91 -18.20 -3.75
C GLN A 101 -8.95 -18.75 -4.81
N GLU A 102 -9.47 -19.27 -5.93
CA GLU A 102 -8.67 -19.73 -7.06
C GLU A 102 -7.88 -18.58 -7.69
N GLU A 103 -8.51 -17.41 -7.88
CA GLU A 103 -7.84 -16.20 -8.36
C GLU A 103 -6.74 -15.76 -7.39
N GLN A 104 -6.99 -15.74 -6.08
CA GLN A 104 -5.97 -15.41 -5.07
C GLN A 104 -4.81 -16.41 -5.07
N ASN A 105 -5.10 -17.71 -5.17
CA ASN A 105 -4.06 -18.74 -5.21
C ASN A 105 -3.22 -18.69 -6.50
N ASN A 106 -3.78 -18.15 -7.58
CA ASN A 106 -3.08 -18.00 -8.86
C ASN A 106 -2.25 -16.71 -8.93
N ILE A 107 -2.38 -15.80 -7.96
CA ILE A 107 -1.52 -14.62 -7.87
C ILE A 107 -0.16 -15.07 -7.33
N VAL A 108 0.82 -15.19 -8.22
CA VAL A 108 2.21 -15.33 -7.80
C VAL A 108 2.69 -13.97 -7.28
N SER A 109 3.06 -13.91 -6.01
CA SER A 109 3.59 -12.70 -5.39
C SER A 109 4.96 -12.37 -5.98
N GLU A 110 5.10 -11.17 -6.54
CA GLU A 110 6.38 -10.66 -7.05
C GLU A 110 7.47 -10.70 -5.98
N ARG A 111 7.10 -10.44 -4.72
CA ARG A 111 7.99 -10.52 -3.55
C ARG A 111 8.60 -11.91 -3.41
N MET A 112 7.78 -12.97 -3.51
CA MET A 112 8.31 -14.34 -3.37
C MET A 112 9.27 -14.70 -4.51
N ILE A 113 8.98 -14.26 -5.74
CA ILE A 113 9.88 -14.44 -6.88
C ILE A 113 11.21 -13.72 -6.63
N GLU A 114 11.18 -12.51 -6.08
CA GLU A 114 12.37 -11.74 -5.74
C GLU A 114 13.17 -12.38 -4.59
N ASP A 115 12.50 -12.80 -3.52
CA ASP A 115 13.10 -13.47 -2.38
C ASP A 115 13.80 -14.76 -2.79
N GLU A 116 13.16 -15.59 -3.64
CA GLU A 116 13.80 -16.80 -4.20
C GLU A 116 15.05 -16.47 -5.01
N LYS A 117 15.02 -15.39 -5.81
CA LYS A 117 16.20 -14.94 -6.56
C LYS A 117 17.30 -14.44 -5.62
N LEU A 118 16.95 -13.76 -4.54
CA LEU A 118 17.90 -13.26 -3.55
C LEU A 118 18.56 -14.43 -2.80
N VAL A 119 17.79 -15.41 -2.33
CA VAL A 119 18.31 -16.63 -1.69
C VAL A 119 19.30 -17.36 -2.60
N LYS A 120 18.95 -17.55 -3.88
CA LYS A 120 19.85 -18.17 -4.88
C LYS A 120 21.16 -17.41 -5.08
N LYS A 121 21.18 -16.09 -4.89
CA LYS A 121 22.40 -15.29 -4.97
C LYS A 121 23.26 -15.40 -3.71
N LEU A 122 22.64 -15.67 -2.55
CA LEU A 122 23.32 -15.77 -1.26
C LEU A 122 23.88 -17.18 -0.98
N GLU A 123 23.25 -18.22 -1.53
CA GLU A 123 23.64 -19.62 -1.37
C GLU A 123 25.13 -19.90 -1.64
N PRO A 124 25.78 -19.38 -2.71
CA PRO A 124 27.20 -19.61 -2.96
C PRO A 124 28.13 -19.04 -1.88
N PHE A 125 27.65 -18.07 -1.10
CA PHE A 125 28.39 -17.47 0.02
C PHE A 125 28.09 -18.15 1.35
N GLY A 126 27.21 -19.16 1.37
CA GLY A 126 26.73 -19.78 2.61
C GLY A 126 25.90 -18.82 3.48
N LEU A 127 25.30 -17.79 2.87
CA LEU A 127 24.48 -16.80 3.56
C LEU A 127 22.99 -17.13 3.39
N THR A 128 22.21 -16.82 4.41
CA THR A 128 20.76 -16.99 4.43
C THR A 128 20.07 -15.71 4.86
N ILE A 129 18.83 -15.50 4.40
CA ILE A 129 18.00 -14.39 4.85
C ILE A 129 17.34 -14.77 6.17
N ASN A 130 17.46 -13.91 7.17
CA ASN A 130 16.73 -14.00 8.42
C ASN A 130 15.65 -12.91 8.46
N GLU A 131 14.39 -13.28 8.71
CA GLU A 131 13.31 -12.30 8.75
C GLU A 131 13.31 -11.52 10.07
N ILE A 132 13.54 -10.22 9.95
CA ILE A 132 13.38 -9.27 11.05
C ILE A 132 12.01 -8.62 10.95
N LYS A 133 11.37 -8.39 12.10
CA LYS A 133 10.06 -7.72 12.14
C LYS A 133 10.14 -6.35 11.46
N PRO A 134 9.21 -6.02 10.55
CA PRO A 134 9.23 -4.77 9.80
C PRO A 134 8.61 -3.62 10.62
N ASP A 135 9.25 -3.25 11.74
CA ASP A 135 8.90 -2.10 12.55
C ASP A 135 10.07 -1.11 12.63
N GLY A 136 9.89 0.01 13.33
CA GLY A 136 10.92 1.05 13.43
C GLY A 136 12.19 0.63 14.17
N HIS A 137 12.23 -0.56 14.77
CA HIS A 137 13.43 -1.12 15.39
C HIS A 137 14.19 -2.10 14.49
N CYS A 138 13.73 -2.33 13.26
CA CYS A 138 14.25 -3.39 12.38
C CYS A 138 15.77 -3.33 12.17
N LEU A 139 16.36 -2.14 12.01
CA LEU A 139 17.82 -1.99 11.84
C LEU A 139 18.57 -2.53 13.07
N TYR A 140 18.20 -2.05 14.25
CA TYR A 140 18.85 -2.43 15.51
C TYR A 140 18.65 -3.92 15.81
N ARG A 141 17.47 -4.46 15.51
CA ARG A 141 17.19 -5.89 15.65
C ARG A 141 17.99 -6.75 14.67
N ALA A 142 18.23 -6.27 13.46
CA ALA A 142 19.10 -6.95 12.50
C ALA A 142 20.55 -6.98 12.99
N VAL A 143 21.05 -5.87 13.53
CA VAL A 143 22.41 -5.81 14.11
C VAL A 143 22.52 -6.67 15.37
N GLU A 144 21.54 -6.63 16.26
CA GLU A 144 21.44 -7.47 17.46
C GLU A 144 21.50 -8.97 17.13
N ASP A 145 20.75 -9.40 16.10
CA ASP A 145 20.78 -10.78 15.60
C ASP A 145 22.19 -11.19 15.18
N GLN A 146 22.87 -10.35 14.40
CA GLN A 146 24.25 -10.62 13.97
C GLN A 146 25.25 -10.64 15.13
N LEU A 147 25.13 -9.70 16.09
CA LEU A 147 25.97 -9.67 17.28
C LEU A 147 25.78 -10.92 18.15
N THR A 148 24.54 -11.41 18.27
CA THR A 148 24.22 -12.63 19.01
C THR A 148 24.84 -13.86 18.33
N LEU A 149 24.77 -13.94 17.00
CA LEU A 149 25.42 -15.01 16.24
C LEU A 149 26.95 -15.01 16.41
N LEU A 150 27.58 -13.85 16.32
CA LEU A 150 29.04 -13.70 16.52
C LEU A 150 29.49 -14.01 17.95
N SER A 151 28.60 -13.82 18.92
CA SER A 151 28.87 -14.07 20.35
C SER A 151 28.56 -15.50 20.79
N GLY A 152 28.31 -16.42 19.84
CA GLY A 152 28.04 -17.83 20.13
C GLY A 152 26.67 -18.08 20.78
N GLY A 153 25.69 -17.19 20.55
CA GLY A 153 24.34 -17.33 21.09
C GLY A 153 24.14 -16.68 22.46
N SER A 154 25.18 -16.09 23.05
CA SER A 154 25.00 -15.17 24.18
C SER A 154 24.56 -13.82 23.66
N SER A 155 23.36 -13.37 24.06
CA SER A 155 22.92 -12.01 23.80
C SER A 155 23.81 -11.06 24.63
N LEU A 156 24.78 -10.41 23.97
CA LEU A 156 25.59 -9.36 24.61
C LEU A 156 24.75 -8.15 25.02
N TYR A 157 23.62 -7.98 24.34
CA TYR A 157 22.63 -6.93 24.58
C TYR A 157 21.29 -7.60 24.83
N THR A 158 20.59 -7.14 25.86
CA THR A 158 19.30 -7.75 26.24
C THR A 158 18.14 -7.14 25.45
N HIS A 159 18.39 -5.98 24.81
CA HIS A 159 17.36 -5.23 24.11
C HIS A 159 17.94 -4.30 23.05
N GLN A 160 17.20 -4.08 21.96
CA GLN A 160 17.53 -3.10 20.92
C GLN A 160 17.73 -1.66 21.47
N GLN A 161 17.22 -1.38 22.66
CA GLN A 161 17.37 -0.10 23.35
C GLN A 161 18.83 0.19 23.71
N GLU A 162 19.61 -0.79 24.16
CA GLU A 162 21.02 -0.61 24.50
C GLU A 162 21.85 -0.22 23.26
N LEU A 163 21.54 -0.82 22.11
CA LEU A 163 22.17 -0.46 20.84
C LEU A 163 21.82 0.97 20.42
N ARG A 164 20.57 1.40 20.62
CA ARG A 164 20.15 2.78 20.33
C ARG A 164 20.90 3.80 21.17
N GLU A 165 21.03 3.54 22.46
CA GLU A 165 21.79 4.38 23.40
C GLU A 165 23.27 4.43 23.04
N MET A 166 23.86 3.28 22.66
CA MET A 166 25.25 3.20 22.22
C MET A 166 25.50 4.03 20.97
N VAL A 167 24.64 3.87 19.95
CA VAL A 167 24.71 4.63 18.69
C VAL A 167 24.58 6.13 18.95
N ALA A 168 23.55 6.55 19.68
CA ALA A 168 23.35 7.98 19.99
C ALA A 168 24.50 8.55 20.82
N GLY A 169 25.01 7.80 21.79
CA GLY A 169 26.17 8.18 22.60
C GLY A 169 27.43 8.34 21.75
N TYR A 170 27.67 7.42 20.81
CA TYR A 170 28.80 7.49 19.89
C TYR A 170 28.68 8.70 18.95
N MET A 171 27.52 8.88 18.32
CA MET A 171 27.23 10.01 17.44
C MET A 171 27.45 11.36 18.13
N ARG A 172 26.98 11.53 19.36
CA ARG A 172 27.23 12.75 20.16
C ARG A 172 28.72 13.01 20.40
N LYS A 173 29.46 11.97 20.78
CA LYS A 173 30.90 12.07 21.06
C LYS A 173 31.71 12.39 19.80
N HIS A 174 31.25 11.94 18.65
CA HIS A 174 31.90 12.06 17.36
C HIS A 174 31.17 12.99 16.39
N MET A 175 30.45 13.98 16.94
CA MET A 175 29.53 14.84 16.20
C MET A 175 30.10 15.44 14.90
N SER A 176 31.38 15.86 14.91
CA SER A 176 32.05 16.43 13.74
C SER A 176 32.09 15.49 12.54
N ASP A 177 32.09 14.18 12.77
CA ASP A 177 32.22 13.16 11.76
C ASP A 177 30.87 12.88 11.07
N PHE A 178 29.77 13.13 11.79
CA PHE A 178 28.40 12.90 11.33
C PHE A 178 27.74 14.16 10.75
N LEU A 179 28.10 15.35 11.26
CA LEU A 179 27.53 16.63 10.82
C LEU A 179 27.54 16.84 9.30
N PRO A 180 28.61 16.49 8.54
CA PRO A 180 28.61 16.63 7.08
C PRO A 180 27.52 15.82 6.36
N PHE A 181 27.07 14.73 6.99
CA PHE A 181 26.04 13.82 6.45
C PHE A 181 24.66 14.04 7.08
N PHE A 182 24.57 14.92 8.09
CA PHE A 182 23.32 15.26 8.75
C PHE A 182 22.50 16.23 7.84
N LEU A 183 21.63 15.64 7.02
CA LEU A 183 20.95 16.31 5.91
C LEU A 183 19.89 17.34 6.35
N SER A 184 19.51 18.20 5.39
CA SER A 184 18.44 19.19 5.57
C SER A 184 17.07 18.59 5.92
N GLU A 185 16.78 17.33 5.57
CA GLU A 185 15.53 16.67 5.97
C GLU A 185 15.43 16.50 7.48
N ASN A 186 16.55 16.17 8.14
CA ASN A 186 16.66 16.11 9.60
C ASN A 186 16.58 17.51 10.23
N MET A 187 16.72 18.57 9.42
CA MET A 187 16.66 19.97 9.84
C MET A 187 15.28 20.63 9.62
N LYS A 188 14.35 19.97 8.91
CA LYS A 188 13.06 20.58 8.50
C LYS A 188 11.98 20.56 9.58
N HIS A 189 12.11 19.70 10.60
CA HIS A 189 11.10 19.51 11.64
C HIS A 189 11.38 20.30 12.92
N GLU A 190 12.47 21.07 12.98
CA GLU A 190 12.85 21.84 14.16
C GLU A 190 12.76 23.35 13.93
N ASN A 191 12.52 24.10 15.01
CA ASN A 191 12.44 25.55 14.97
C ASN A 191 13.64 26.15 14.23
N ALA A 192 13.36 27.08 13.32
CA ALA A 192 14.38 27.74 12.49
C ALA A 192 15.50 28.40 13.32
N ASP A 193 15.23 28.67 14.60
CA ASP A 193 16.13 29.31 15.55
C ASP A 193 17.14 28.35 16.22
N ASN A 194 16.94 27.03 16.16
CA ASN A 194 17.88 26.07 16.77
C ASN A 194 19.20 26.02 16.00
N SER A 195 20.32 26.02 16.71
CA SER A 195 21.65 25.83 16.12
C SER A 195 21.78 24.43 15.49
N PRO A 196 22.69 24.22 14.51
CA PRO A 196 22.95 22.90 13.96
C PRO A 196 23.32 21.86 15.02
N ALA A 197 23.95 22.30 16.11
CA ALA A 197 24.35 21.43 17.20
C ALA A 197 23.18 20.96 18.06
N GLU A 198 22.26 21.86 18.39
CA GLU A 198 21.05 21.50 19.14
C GLU A 198 20.15 20.58 18.33
N ARG A 199 20.04 20.80 17.02
CA ARG A 199 19.28 19.90 16.13
C ARG A 199 19.87 18.51 16.08
N PHE A 200 21.20 18.40 15.99
CA PHE A 200 21.88 17.11 16.02
C PHE A 200 21.73 16.41 17.38
N GLU A 201 21.79 17.16 18.48
CA GLU A 201 21.53 16.62 19.82
C GLU A 201 20.09 16.09 19.94
N ASN A 202 19.11 16.82 19.43
CA ASN A 202 17.72 16.37 19.43
C ASN A 202 17.52 15.13 18.54
N TYR A 203 18.21 15.05 17.41
CA TYR A 203 18.25 13.85 16.60
C TYR A 203 18.80 12.64 17.38
N CYS A 204 19.92 12.81 18.09
CA CYS A 204 20.48 11.74 18.92
C CYS A 204 19.49 11.30 20.03
N LYS A 205 18.75 12.25 20.63
CA LYS A 205 17.67 11.93 21.58
C LYS A 205 16.52 11.16 20.93
N GLU A 206 16.13 11.50 19.71
CA GLU A 206 15.09 10.77 18.99
C GLU A 206 15.53 9.33 18.69
N VAL A 207 16.78 9.17 18.21
CA VAL A 207 17.41 7.87 17.94
C VAL A 207 17.41 6.97 19.18
N GLU A 208 17.79 7.51 20.34
CA GLU A 208 17.90 6.74 21.58
C GLU A 208 16.54 6.43 22.22
N SER A 209 15.57 7.35 22.15
CA SER A 209 14.34 7.25 22.97
C SER A 209 13.11 6.75 22.22
N THR A 210 13.17 6.60 20.90
CA THR A 210 11.99 6.29 20.08
C THR A 210 12.20 5.09 19.16
N ALA A 211 11.13 4.72 18.45
CA ALA A 211 11.17 3.75 17.35
C ALA A 211 11.50 4.41 15.99
N ALA A 212 12.24 5.54 15.98
CA ALA A 212 12.72 6.13 14.74
C ALA A 212 13.52 5.10 13.93
N TRP A 213 13.23 5.06 12.63
CA TRP A 213 13.87 4.14 11.70
C TRP A 213 15.34 4.55 11.57
N GLY A 214 16.24 3.61 11.85
CA GLY A 214 17.67 3.87 11.65
C GLY A 214 18.05 3.83 10.17
N GLY A 215 19.15 4.51 9.83
CA GLY A 215 19.71 4.55 8.49
C GLY A 215 21.24 4.57 8.51
N GLN A 216 21.82 5.31 7.58
CA GLN A 216 23.25 5.30 7.33
C GLN A 216 24.07 5.95 8.47
N LEU A 217 23.52 6.96 9.16
CA LEU A 217 24.21 7.59 10.28
C LEU A 217 24.38 6.61 11.43
N GLU A 218 23.32 5.87 11.76
CA GLU A 218 23.30 4.88 12.83
C GLU A 218 24.21 3.69 12.52
N LEU A 219 24.29 3.27 11.25
CA LEU A 219 25.21 2.22 10.80
C LEU A 219 26.69 2.65 10.84
N GLY A 220 26.96 3.94 10.73
CA GLY A 220 28.32 4.48 10.77
C GLY A 220 28.85 4.77 12.18
N ALA A 221 27.99 4.66 13.19
CA ALA A 221 28.30 4.87 14.61
C ALA A 221 28.70 3.56 15.28
#